data_AF-A0A6B1HTM6-F1
#
_entry.id   AF-A0A6B1HTM6-F1
#
_cell.length_a   1.000
_cell.length_b   1.000
_cell.length_c   1.000
_cell.angle_alpha   90.00
_cell.angle_beta   90.00
_cell.angle_gamma   90.00
#
_symmetry.space_group_name_H-M   'P 1'
#
loop_
_entity.id
_entity.type
_entity.pdbx_description
1 polymer ?
#
loop_
_entity_poly.entity_id
_entity_poly.type
_entity_poly.pdbx_seq_one_letter_code
_entity_poly.pdbx_strand_id
1 'polypeptide(L)'
;VGGGVSGLGAAWALDHHPDRFDFRLFEANEQIGGNAITADMPQDSGGSIPFDISVTACIPSVYQHILLLMRKFGIELIDTRFSYSVKYHGRVYAHDFDSDLRQTHVLGTLHSLVDTLRKRTSQSYRRAFGFLGSAG
;
A
#
# COMPACT_ATOMS: atom_id res chain seq x y z
N VAL A 1 31.65 4.96 -3.65
CA VAL A 1 31.05 4.79 -5.00
C VAL A 1 29.62 4.36 -4.81
N GLY A 2 28.67 5.00 -5.48
CA GLY A 2 27.24 4.91 -5.27
C GLY A 2 26.73 6.04 -4.38
N GLY A 3 25.85 6.88 -4.92
CA GLY A 3 25.18 8.01 -4.28
C GLY A 3 23.74 7.71 -3.86
N GLY A 4 23.42 6.44 -3.59
CA GLY A 4 22.17 6.06 -2.93
C GLY A 4 22.15 6.43 -1.45
N VAL A 5 21.04 6.15 -0.75
CA VAL A 5 20.86 6.49 0.68
C VAL A 5 22.02 6.06 1.59
N SER A 6 22.57 4.86 1.38
CA SER A 6 23.71 4.36 2.17
C SER A 6 25.01 5.11 1.85
N GLY A 7 25.27 5.40 0.58
CA GLY A 7 26.45 6.15 0.14
C GLY A 7 26.41 7.61 0.59
N LEU A 8 25.26 8.26 0.48
CA LEU A 8 25.04 9.62 1.01
C LEU A 8 25.14 9.65 2.53
N GLY A 9 24.59 8.64 3.23
CA GLY A 9 24.74 8.52 4.68
C GLY A 9 26.21 8.39 5.10
N ALA A 10 27.00 7.58 4.39
CA ALA A 10 28.43 7.46 4.63
C ALA A 10 29.19 8.77 4.33
N ALA A 11 28.91 9.41 3.18
CA ALA A 11 29.50 10.70 2.82
C ALA A 11 29.20 11.77 3.87
N TRP A 12 27.95 11.86 4.32
CA TRP A 12 27.51 12.79 5.36
C TRP A 12 28.24 12.54 6.69
N ALA A 13 28.46 11.28 7.08
CA ALA A 13 29.20 10.96 8.30
C ALA A 13 30.69 11.36 8.20
N LEU A 14 31.32 11.17 7.05
CA LEU A 14 32.71 11.58 6.82
C LEU A 14 32.87 13.11 6.80
N ASP A 15 31.89 13.83 6.24
CA ASP A 15 31.86 15.29 6.15
C ASP A 15 31.88 16.00 7.51
N HIS A 16 31.52 15.31 8.61
CA HIS A 16 31.64 15.85 9.97
C HIS A 16 33.10 15.92 10.49
N HIS A 17 34.05 15.34 9.77
CA HIS A 17 35.47 15.28 10.15
C HIS A 17 36.40 15.66 8.98
N PRO A 18 36.26 16.87 8.43
CA PRO A 18 37.00 17.29 7.24
C PRO A 18 38.51 17.44 7.48
N ASP A 19 38.93 17.55 8.74
CA ASP A 19 40.33 17.55 9.17
C ASP A 19 41.00 16.16 9.07
N ARG A 20 40.19 15.09 9.00
CA ARG A 20 40.65 13.69 9.00
C ARG A 20 40.42 12.98 7.68
N PHE A 21 39.39 13.37 6.95
CA PHE A 21 38.96 12.68 5.74
C PHE A 21 38.79 13.65 4.58
N ASP A 22 39.48 13.34 3.49
CA ASP A 22 39.18 13.88 2.16
C ASP A 22 38.49 12.76 1.37
N PHE A 23 37.31 13.03 0.80
CA PHE A 23 36.51 12.01 0.12
C PHE A 23 35.88 12.54 -1.16
N ARG A 24 35.64 11.61 -2.08
CA ARG A 24 34.92 11.86 -3.32
C ARG A 24 33.81 10.86 -3.52
N LEU A 25 32.59 11.36 -3.73
CA LEU A 25 31.44 10.55 -4.10
C LEU A 25 31.37 10.42 -5.62
N PHE A 26 31.24 9.19 -6.10
CA PHE A 26 31.01 8.87 -7.50
C PHE A 26 29.64 8.21 -7.61
N GLU A 27 28.77 8.76 -8.46
CA GLU A 27 27.46 8.21 -8.81
C GLU A 27 27.43 7.97 -10.31
N ALA A 28 26.80 6.89 -10.74
CA ALA A 28 26.72 6.52 -12.15
C ALA A 28 25.62 7.30 -12.87
N ASN A 29 24.54 7.63 -12.16
CA ASN A 29 23.41 8.40 -12.69
C ASN A 29 23.63 9.91 -12.57
N GLU A 30 22.82 10.68 -13.29
CA GLU A 30 22.82 12.15 -13.23
C GLU A 30 22.29 12.70 -11.89
N GLN A 31 21.60 11.86 -11.11
CA GLN A 31 20.97 12.22 -9.85
C GLN A 31 21.41 11.29 -8.72
N ILE A 32 21.54 11.87 -7.53
CA ILE A 32 21.77 11.13 -6.28
C ILE A 32 20.44 10.61 -5.71
N GLY A 33 20.49 9.63 -4.81
CA GLY A 33 19.31 9.04 -4.16
C GLY A 33 19.15 7.55 -4.42
N GLY A 34 19.73 7.05 -5.52
CA GLY A 34 19.63 5.63 -5.89
C GLY A 34 18.18 5.26 -6.17
N ASN A 35 17.61 4.32 -5.42
CA ASN A 35 16.21 3.92 -5.57
C ASN A 35 15.21 4.96 -5.02
N ALA A 36 15.64 5.90 -4.17
CA ALA A 36 14.79 6.97 -3.67
C ALA A 36 14.58 8.03 -4.76
N ILE A 37 13.64 7.74 -5.66
CA ILE A 37 13.32 8.56 -6.84
C ILE A 37 11.87 9.04 -6.71
N THR A 38 11.71 10.35 -6.80
CA THR A 38 10.44 11.04 -6.98
C THR A 38 10.33 11.46 -8.45
N ALA A 39 9.25 11.10 -9.12
CA ALA A 39 8.95 11.52 -10.49
C ALA A 39 7.74 12.44 -10.52
N ASP A 40 7.74 13.40 -11.44
CA ASP A 40 6.58 14.27 -11.68
C ASP A 40 5.54 13.51 -12.51
N MET A 41 4.41 13.17 -11.89
CA MET A 41 3.31 12.46 -12.51
C MET A 41 2.29 13.45 -13.10
N PRO A 42 2.10 13.48 -14.43
CA PRO A 42 1.14 14.37 -15.06
C PRO A 42 -0.29 14.12 -14.57
N GLN A 43 -1.08 15.19 -14.44
CA GLN A 43 -2.47 15.17 -14.02
C GLN A 43 -3.39 15.62 -15.16
N ASP A 44 -4.60 15.07 -15.22
CA ASP A 44 -5.61 15.42 -16.24
C ASP A 44 -5.99 16.91 -16.25
N SER A 45 -5.82 17.59 -15.11
CA SER A 45 -6.05 19.03 -14.96
C SER A 45 -4.93 19.90 -15.56
N GLY A 46 -3.88 19.30 -16.14
CA GLY A 46 -2.75 20.01 -16.78
C GLY A 46 -1.58 20.33 -15.85
N GLY A 47 -1.57 19.81 -14.62
CA GLY A 47 -0.45 19.92 -13.67
C GLY A 47 0.39 18.65 -13.55
N SER A 48 1.31 18.61 -12.59
CA SER A 48 2.00 17.39 -12.15
C SER A 48 2.02 17.29 -10.63
N ILE A 49 2.09 16.06 -10.12
CA ILE A 49 2.30 15.78 -8.69
C ILE A 49 3.57 14.98 -8.51
N PRO A 50 4.38 15.24 -7.47
CA PRO A 50 5.51 14.38 -7.14
C PRO A 50 5.01 13.00 -6.70
N PHE A 51 5.59 11.95 -7.26
CA PHE A 51 5.23 10.56 -6.97
C PHE A 51 6.49 9.71 -6.77
N ASP A 52 6.63 9.16 -5.57
CA ASP A 52 7.75 8.28 -5.23
C ASP A 52 7.56 6.89 -5.86
N ILE A 53 8.57 6.41 -6.59
CA ILE A 53 8.43 5.17 -7.39
C ILE A 53 8.72 3.91 -6.57
N SER A 54 9.68 3.96 -5.64
CA SER A 54 10.15 2.74 -4.96
C SER A 54 10.29 2.85 -3.44
N VAL A 55 10.89 3.94 -2.94
CA VAL A 55 11.04 4.19 -1.50
C VAL A 55 9.94 5.17 -1.09
N THR A 56 8.77 4.64 -0.72
CA THR A 56 7.55 5.44 -0.55
C THR A 56 7.06 5.55 0.89
N ALA A 57 7.53 4.69 1.78
CA ALA A 57 7.07 4.65 3.17
C ALA A 57 8.22 4.35 4.12
N CYS A 58 8.12 4.89 5.35
CA CYS A 58 8.99 4.53 6.45
C CYS A 58 8.15 4.11 7.66
N ILE A 59 8.61 3.07 8.37
CA ILE A 59 8.01 2.61 9.62
C ILE A 59 8.81 3.24 10.77
N PRO A 60 8.25 4.18 11.55
CA PRO A 60 9.03 4.94 12.54
C PRO A 60 9.75 4.09 13.59
N SER A 61 9.18 2.94 13.97
CA SER A 61 9.81 2.00 14.91
C SER A 61 11.04 1.28 14.34
N VAL A 62 11.19 1.24 13.02
CA VAL A 62 12.27 0.53 12.31
C VAL A 62 13.36 1.50 11.83
N TYR A 63 12.97 2.68 11.31
CA TYR A 63 13.88 3.57 10.57
C TYR A 63 14.28 4.83 11.35
N GLN A 64 14.73 4.66 12.59
CA GLN A 64 14.99 5.77 13.52
C GLN A 64 15.96 6.83 12.96
N HIS A 65 17.03 6.42 12.26
CA HIS A 65 17.98 7.35 11.67
C HIS A 65 17.41 8.19 10.51
N ILE A 66 16.50 7.62 9.72
CA ILE A 66 15.80 8.37 8.67
C ILE A 66 14.91 9.44 9.27
N LEU A 67 14.24 9.16 10.40
CA LEU A 67 13.41 10.17 11.09
C LEU A 67 14.25 11.36 11.57
N LEU A 68 15.48 11.11 12.06
CA LEU A 68 16.40 12.17 12.46
C LEU A 68 16.84 13.01 11.27
N LEU A 69 17.13 12.37 10.13
CA LEU A 69 17.49 13.04 8.89
C LEU A 69 16.35 13.93 8.38
N MET A 70 15.14 13.38 8.29
CA MET A 70 13.95 14.12 7.88
C MET A 70 13.72 15.34 8.79
N ARG A 71 13.80 15.15 10.12
CA ARG A 71 13.69 16.25 11.09
C ARG A 71 14.76 17.31 10.90
N LYS A 72 16.02 16.91 10.66
CA LYS A 72 17.14 17.84 10.42
C LYS A 72 16.87 18.75 9.23
N PHE A 73 16.22 18.23 8.19
CA PHE A 73 15.85 18.99 6.99
C PHE A 73 14.43 19.58 7.03
N GLY A 74 13.72 19.49 8.15
CA GLY A 74 12.36 20.01 8.28
C GLY A 74 11.32 19.28 7.42
N ILE A 75 11.59 18.03 7.05
CA ILE A 75 10.68 17.19 6.25
C ILE A 75 9.64 16.57 7.19
N GLU A 76 8.37 16.90 6.97
CA GLU A 76 7.24 16.37 7.72
C GLU A 76 6.86 14.96 7.23
N LEU A 77 6.47 14.11 8.19
CA LEU A 77 5.94 12.77 7.91
C LEU A 77 4.42 12.86 7.80
N ILE A 78 3.87 12.30 6.73
CA ILE A 78 2.44 12.17 6.55
C ILE A 78 2.03 10.78 7.02
N ASP A 79 1.14 10.72 8.02
CA ASP A 79 0.58 9.45 8.46
C ASP A 79 -0.17 8.79 7.31
N THR A 80 0.28 7.59 6.94
CA THR A 80 -0.19 6.87 5.77
C THR A 80 -0.62 5.48 6.18
N ARG A 81 -1.88 5.15 5.90
CA ARG A 81 -2.42 3.82 6.17
C ARG A 81 -1.90 2.83 5.13
N PHE A 82 -1.14 1.83 5.58
CA PHE A 82 -0.69 0.75 4.72
C PHE A 82 -1.76 -0.35 4.64
N SER A 83 -2.53 -0.35 3.56
CA SER A 83 -3.56 -1.35 3.29
C SER A 83 -3.14 -2.24 2.11
N TYR A 84 -3.36 -3.55 2.23
CA TYR A 84 -3.14 -4.48 1.13
C TYR A 84 -4.29 -5.48 1.00
N SER A 85 -4.47 -6.00 -0.21
CA SER A 85 -5.38 -7.09 -0.50
C SER A 85 -4.70 -8.17 -1.34
N VAL A 86 -5.15 -9.41 -1.15
CA VAL A 86 -4.63 -10.58 -1.85
C VAL A 86 -5.81 -11.24 -2.56
N LYS A 87 -5.69 -11.39 -3.88
CA LYS A 87 -6.63 -12.15 -4.70
C LYS A 87 -6.02 -13.50 -5.07
N TYR A 88 -6.67 -14.58 -4.66
CA TYR A 88 -6.20 -15.94 -4.92
C TYR A 88 -7.39 -16.87 -5.19
N HIS A 89 -7.35 -17.60 -6.31
CA HIS A 89 -8.44 -18.48 -6.78
C HIS A 89 -9.84 -17.87 -6.68
N GLY A 90 -10.00 -16.61 -7.11
CA GLY A 90 -11.29 -15.92 -7.09
C GLY A 90 -11.76 -15.49 -5.69
N ARG A 91 -10.96 -15.71 -4.64
CA ARG A 91 -11.19 -15.18 -3.30
C ARG A 91 -10.33 -13.95 -3.07
N VAL A 92 -10.85 -13.02 -2.29
CA VAL A 92 -10.15 -11.79 -1.91
C VAL A 92 -10.05 -11.73 -0.39
N TYR A 93 -8.84 -11.53 0.11
CA TYR A 93 -8.56 -11.17 1.49
C TYR A 93 -8.05 -9.73 1.52
N ALA A 94 -8.56 -8.91 2.42
CA ALA A 94 -8.00 -7.59 2.73
C ALA A 94 -7.59 -7.59 4.20
N HIS A 95 -6.38 -7.13 4.49
CA HIS A 95 -5.89 -7.01 5.87
C HIS A 95 -6.66 -5.95 6.66
N ASP A 96 -7.28 -5.02 5.94
CA ASP A 96 -7.88 -3.84 6.48
C ASP A 96 -9.39 -3.79 6.20
N PHE A 97 -10.18 -4.06 7.24
CA PHE A 97 -11.62 -4.29 7.16
C PHE A 97 -12.48 -3.02 7.07
N ASP A 98 -11.91 -1.85 7.38
CA ASP A 98 -12.60 -0.56 7.37
C ASP A 98 -12.35 0.24 6.08
N SER A 99 -11.62 -0.32 5.12
CA SER A 99 -11.31 0.34 3.85
C SER A 99 -12.37 0.09 2.77
N ASP A 100 -12.55 1.06 1.85
CA ASP A 100 -13.46 0.98 0.70
C ASP A 100 -13.19 -0.22 -0.23
N LEU A 101 -12.02 -0.87 -0.10
CA LEU A 101 -11.67 -2.12 -0.78
C LEU A 101 -12.70 -3.25 -0.55
N ARG A 102 -13.46 -3.18 0.55
CA ARG A 102 -14.58 -4.10 0.83
C ARG A 102 -15.78 -3.86 -0.09
N GLN A 103 -16.15 -2.61 -0.37
CA GLN A 103 -17.40 -2.30 -1.07
C GLN A 103 -17.46 -2.94 -2.45
N THR A 104 -16.30 -3.07 -3.12
CA THR A 104 -16.21 -3.67 -4.45
C THR A 104 -16.23 -5.21 -4.45
N HIS A 105 -15.95 -5.89 -3.32
CA HIS A 105 -15.65 -7.34 -3.32
C HIS A 105 -16.54 -8.20 -2.39
N VAL A 106 -17.26 -7.62 -1.43
CA VAL A 106 -18.17 -8.38 -0.54
C VAL A 106 -19.62 -8.39 -1.03
N LEU A 107 -20.03 -7.43 -1.87
CA LEU A 107 -21.41 -7.36 -2.39
C LEU A 107 -21.73 -8.42 -3.46
N GLY A 108 -20.72 -8.97 -4.15
CA GLY A 108 -20.94 -10.05 -5.15
C GLY A 108 -21.23 -11.42 -4.54
N THR A 109 -20.59 -11.75 -3.40
CA THR A 109 -20.69 -13.10 -2.81
C THR A 109 -21.84 -13.21 -1.80
N LEU A 110 -22.17 -12.14 -1.06
CA LEU A 110 -23.30 -12.17 -0.12
C LEU A 110 -24.66 -12.15 -0.82
N HIS A 111 -24.83 -11.42 -1.93
CA HIS A 111 -26.06 -11.50 -2.73
C HIS A 111 -26.28 -12.92 -3.26
N SER A 112 -25.22 -13.55 -3.79
CA SER A 112 -25.27 -14.95 -4.26
C SER A 112 -25.66 -15.93 -3.16
N LEU A 113 -25.09 -15.81 -1.95
CA LEU A 113 -25.38 -16.71 -0.84
C LEU A 113 -26.79 -16.51 -0.28
N VAL A 114 -27.24 -15.25 -0.12
CA VAL A 114 -28.59 -14.92 0.38
C VAL A 114 -29.65 -15.32 -0.65
N ASP A 115 -29.42 -15.11 -1.95
CA ASP A 115 -30.33 -15.58 -3.01
C ASP A 115 -30.37 -17.10 -3.10
N THR A 116 -29.23 -17.78 -2.92
CA THR A 116 -29.16 -19.25 -2.89
C THR A 116 -29.90 -19.80 -1.67
N LEU A 117 -29.74 -19.18 -0.50
CA LEU A 117 -30.44 -19.56 0.73
C LEU A 117 -31.94 -19.25 0.66
N ARG A 118 -32.36 -18.13 0.06
CA ARG A 118 -33.78 -17.80 -0.23
C ARG A 118 -34.41 -18.78 -1.23
N LYS A 119 -33.68 -19.14 -2.30
CA LYS A 119 -34.15 -20.13 -3.29
C LYS A 119 -34.27 -21.53 -2.67
N ARG A 120 -33.33 -21.93 -1.80
CA ARG A 120 -33.41 -23.22 -1.10
C ARG A 120 -34.52 -23.27 -0.05
N THR A 121 -34.71 -22.21 0.74
CA THR A 121 -35.81 -22.16 1.73
C THR A 121 -37.18 -22.12 1.07
N SER A 122 -37.36 -21.40 -0.05
CA SER A 122 -38.64 -21.41 -0.78
C SER A 122 -38.96 -22.75 -1.45
N GLN A 123 -37.94 -23.46 -1.95
CA GLN A 123 -38.09 -24.79 -2.54
C GLN A 123 -38.35 -25.88 -1.49
N SER A 124 -37.75 -25.77 -0.31
CA SER A 124 -38.02 -26.64 0.84
C SER A 124 -39.43 -26.43 1.41
N TYR A 125 -39.92 -25.18 1.49
CA TYR A 125 -41.30 -24.90 1.92
C TYR A 125 -42.35 -25.41 0.92
N ARG A 126 -42.10 -25.30 -0.40
CA ARG A 126 -43.00 -25.89 -1.42
C ARG A 126 -43.04 -27.41 -1.37
N ARG A 127 -41.94 -28.08 -1.01
CA ARG A 127 -41.91 -29.55 -0.83
C ARG A 127 -42.53 -30.01 0.49
N ALA A 128 -42.36 -29.25 1.57
CA ALA A 128 -42.93 -29.58 2.88
C ALA A 128 -44.44 -29.36 2.96
N PHE A 129 -44.97 -28.32 2.29
CA PHE A 129 -46.41 -28.01 2.30
C PHE A 129 -47.18 -28.48 1.05
N GLY A 130 -46.49 -28.92 -0.02
CA GLY A 130 -47.11 -29.50 -1.20
C GLY A 130 -47.61 -30.95 -1.02
N PHE A 131 -47.30 -31.59 0.12
CA PHE A 131 -47.71 -32.97 0.42
C PHE A 131 -48.91 -33.07 1.38
N LEU A 132 -49.48 -31.94 1.82
CA LEU A 132 -50.57 -31.89 2.82
C LEU A 132 -51.89 -31.30 2.28
N GLY A 133 -52.09 -31.30 0.95
CA GLY A 133 -53.29 -30.72 0.33
C GLY A 133 -53.80 -31.46 -0.91
N SER A 134 -54.01 -32.78 -0.81
CA SER A 134 -54.96 -33.49 -1.68
C SER A 134 -55.31 -34.86 -1.09
N ALA A 135 -56.18 -34.86 -0.09
CA ALA A 135 -56.96 -36.03 0.30
C ALA A 135 -58.23 -35.56 1.03
N GLY A 136 -59.38 -35.77 0.39
CA GLY A 136 -60.71 -35.52 0.97
C GLY A 136 -61.36 -34.25 0.50
#